data_AF-A0A6J1P5W5-F1
#
_entry.id   AF-A0A6J1P5W5-F1
#
_cell.length_a   1.000
_cell.length_b   1.000
_cell.length_c   1.000
_cell.angle_alpha   90.00
_cell.angle_beta   90.00
_cell.angle_gamma   90.00
#
_symmetry.space_group_name_H-M   'P 1'
#
loop_
_entity.id
_entity.type
_entity.pdbx_description
1 polymer ?
#
loop_
_entity_poly.entity_id
_entity_poly.type
_entity_poly.pdbx_seq_one_letter_code
_entity_poly.pdbx_strand_id
1 'polypeptide(L)'
;MLLILFLFNGANSYRLPGSCALGHFYEPSLMDCLACPGNASLVTAADGFGCSCEEHSIPDGVIRCRPCNITEVVASDGRSCVPRRCQSSAGRIACRKCPRDYISVTQNFDGSPMKEVQCIKCSRGFKAVDNRCVRCEACSCAKHEVMVKDKCIPKKYIMDRPKYTENRLHPDELLEIVKLEYLCTQQDIRACRSLASWCVRNFYTPELTGPCRLWLQPKLIHFKVFPVLRIDSTKQKDFSLEPGQDTLTIALAKHTYDGGYQILTDPQKTLKACLPPIEIRVGMDLLRNCIYNITEINTSETTDTFELYLLSEKTLSPLSVLLRKPNGYYVKNDAWSTGGFRKFFLINKFLSTTTNTTSVVYLRTLDIRVIIKRDTSKVGYLRLGLAIEAQYETPDCSILTTTLRVEHDMPEAGVTQGLQIWGGVLGVLMVLYGLVQWRGVVRRGGSYLSFVPLITSSVSDALHFAPLLATLHALTAEAGTLGLTLPLSHAEEEVIAALVYTCVSLKSLKILWTNWNQCQYDIFFVDWSKYNPSIEGMNYVII
;
A
#
# COMPACT_ATOMS: atom_id res chain seq x y z
N MET A 1 46.32 5.32 -29.66
CA MET A 1 46.49 4.38 -28.54
C MET A 1 45.33 3.39 -28.61
N LEU A 2 45.65 2.19 -29.11
CA LEU A 2 44.87 0.96 -29.28
C LEU A 2 43.39 1.03 -29.71
N LEU A 3 43.19 0.66 -30.97
CA LEU A 3 41.98 0.08 -31.53
C LEU A 3 42.37 -1.28 -32.14
N ILE A 4 41.63 -2.34 -31.78
CA ILE A 4 41.36 -3.59 -32.53
C ILE A 4 42.54 -4.49 -32.93
N LEU A 5 42.60 -5.70 -32.32
CA LEU A 5 42.67 -7.02 -32.99
C LEU A 5 42.96 -8.12 -31.96
N PHE A 6 41.95 -8.95 -31.64
CA PHE A 6 42.14 -10.39 -31.48
C PHE A 6 40.80 -11.10 -31.71
N LEU A 7 40.61 -11.50 -32.97
CA LEU A 7 39.80 -12.65 -33.35
C LEU A 7 40.46 -13.90 -32.75
N PHE A 8 39.80 -14.54 -31.80
CA PHE A 8 40.07 -15.94 -31.45
C PHE A 8 38.74 -16.69 -31.36
N ASN A 9 38.59 -17.61 -32.33
CA ASN A 9 37.97 -18.93 -32.26
C ASN A 9 36.62 -19.09 -31.56
N GLY A 10 35.67 -19.64 -32.33
CA GLY A 10 34.38 -20.15 -31.86
C GLY A 10 34.53 -20.89 -30.53
N ALA A 11 34.06 -20.24 -29.48
CA ALA A 11 33.89 -20.86 -28.19
C ALA A 11 32.78 -21.90 -28.35
N ASN A 12 33.15 -23.17 -28.43
CA ASN A 12 32.24 -24.26 -28.06
C ASN A 12 31.75 -23.91 -26.65
N SER A 13 30.50 -23.46 -26.56
CA SER A 13 29.87 -23.13 -25.31
C SER A 13 29.79 -24.41 -24.48
N TYR A 14 30.50 -24.43 -23.36
CA TYR A 14 30.40 -25.51 -22.38
C TYR A 14 28.94 -25.64 -21.96
N ARG A 15 28.30 -26.76 -22.32
CA ARG A 15 26.94 -27.06 -21.90
C ARG A 15 26.96 -27.61 -20.49
N LEU A 16 26.20 -26.97 -19.61
CA LEU A 16 26.00 -27.45 -18.25
C LEU A 16 25.09 -28.69 -18.27
N PRO A 17 25.28 -29.67 -17.37
CA PRO A 17 24.51 -30.92 -17.37
C PRO A 17 22.98 -30.74 -17.28
N GLY A 18 22.48 -29.61 -16.79
CA GLY A 18 21.04 -29.27 -16.79
C GLY A 18 20.49 -28.64 -18.08
N SER A 19 21.31 -28.48 -19.12
CA SER A 19 20.95 -27.77 -20.37
C SER A 19 20.73 -28.68 -21.60
N CYS A 20 20.75 -30.00 -21.42
CA CYS A 20 20.49 -30.95 -22.50
C CYS A 20 19.01 -30.96 -22.92
N ALA A 21 18.75 -31.17 -24.22
CA ALA A 21 17.39 -31.28 -24.75
C ALA A 21 16.69 -32.57 -24.28
N LEU A 22 15.35 -32.58 -24.29
CA LEU A 22 14.55 -33.77 -23.96
C LEU A 22 14.99 -34.97 -24.82
N GLY A 23 15.32 -36.10 -24.19
CA GLY A 23 15.83 -37.28 -24.88
C GLY A 23 17.36 -37.33 -25.04
N HIS A 24 18.11 -36.35 -24.52
CA HIS A 24 19.57 -36.32 -24.51
C HIS A 24 20.13 -36.40 -23.08
N PHE A 25 21.27 -37.07 -22.91
CA PHE A 25 22.01 -37.15 -21.65
C PHE A 25 23.39 -36.51 -21.78
N TYR A 26 23.95 -36.04 -20.68
CA TYR A 26 25.27 -35.42 -20.67
C TYR A 26 26.36 -36.49 -20.49
N GLU A 27 27.32 -36.56 -21.43
CA GLU A 27 28.47 -37.46 -21.37
C GLU A 27 29.70 -36.69 -20.87
N PRO A 28 30.13 -36.89 -19.60
CA PRO A 28 31.21 -36.09 -19.00
C PRO A 28 32.54 -36.22 -19.75
N SER A 29 32.77 -37.37 -20.38
CA SER A 29 33.96 -37.71 -21.15
C SER A 29 34.10 -36.85 -22.42
N LEU A 30 32.97 -36.41 -22.99
CA LEU A 30 32.90 -35.62 -24.22
C LEU A 30 32.53 -34.16 -23.96
N MET A 31 32.10 -33.84 -22.73
CA MET A 31 31.54 -32.54 -22.34
C MET A 31 30.41 -32.06 -23.27
N ASP A 32 29.59 -32.99 -23.77
CA ASP A 32 28.49 -32.71 -24.69
C ASP A 32 27.26 -33.59 -24.40
N CYS A 33 26.10 -33.20 -24.94
CA CYS A 33 24.83 -33.91 -24.79
C CYS A 33 24.63 -34.92 -25.93
N LEU A 34 24.64 -36.22 -25.61
CA LEU A 34 24.35 -37.30 -26.56
C LEU A 34 22.87 -37.66 -26.55
N ALA A 35 22.31 -38.01 -27.72
CA ALA A 35 20.92 -38.46 -27.82
C ALA A 35 20.78 -39.92 -27.35
N CYS A 36 19.69 -40.22 -26.63
CA CYS A 36 19.33 -41.60 -26.31
C CYS A 36 18.94 -42.36 -27.60
N PRO A 37 19.33 -43.64 -27.75
CA PRO A 37 18.97 -44.43 -28.92
C PRO A 37 17.46 -44.59 -29.04
N GLY A 38 16.84 -43.96 -30.05
CA GLY A 38 15.39 -43.91 -30.22
C GLY A 38 14.70 -45.27 -30.51
N ASN A 39 15.47 -46.29 -30.88
CA ASN A 39 14.94 -47.60 -31.28
C ASN A 39 14.64 -48.55 -30.10
N ALA A 40 14.74 -48.09 -28.84
CA ALA A 40 14.85 -48.97 -27.67
C ALA A 40 14.01 -48.58 -26.44
N SER A 41 13.00 -47.71 -26.54
CA SER A 41 12.17 -47.26 -25.39
C SER A 41 13.02 -46.71 -24.22
N LEU A 42 14.14 -46.09 -24.58
CA LEU A 42 15.08 -45.45 -23.67
C LEU A 42 14.73 -43.96 -23.56
N VAL A 43 14.53 -43.51 -22.32
CA VAL A 43 14.35 -42.11 -21.96
C VAL A 43 15.57 -41.62 -21.19
N THR A 44 15.74 -40.31 -21.09
CA THR A 44 16.81 -39.73 -20.27
C THR A 44 16.63 -40.12 -18.81
N ALA A 45 17.68 -40.66 -18.20
CA ALA A 45 17.68 -40.99 -16.79
C ALA A 45 17.46 -39.74 -15.93
N ALA A 46 16.85 -39.91 -14.76
CA ALA A 46 16.48 -38.80 -13.87
C ALA A 46 17.70 -38.00 -13.35
N ASP A 47 18.89 -38.61 -13.38
CA ASP A 47 20.16 -37.95 -13.04
C ASP A 47 20.75 -37.14 -14.21
N GLY A 48 20.24 -37.32 -15.44
CA GLY A 48 20.68 -36.61 -16.64
C GLY A 48 22.00 -37.12 -17.26
N PHE A 49 22.60 -38.17 -16.71
CA PHE A 49 23.92 -38.69 -17.13
C PHE A 49 23.86 -40.00 -17.94
N GLY A 50 22.67 -40.46 -18.27
CA GLY A 50 22.50 -41.65 -19.11
C GLY A 50 21.08 -41.80 -19.66
N CYS A 51 20.83 -42.95 -20.27
CA CYS A 51 19.51 -43.36 -20.70
C CYS A 51 19.00 -44.50 -19.81
N SER A 52 17.75 -44.40 -19.34
CA SER A 52 17.05 -45.44 -18.61
C SER A 52 15.81 -45.89 -19.37
N CYS A 53 15.29 -47.07 -19.08
CA CYS A 53 14.03 -47.51 -19.66
C CYS A 53 12.86 -46.63 -19.21
N GLU A 54 11.87 -46.46 -20.08
CA GLU A 54 10.60 -45.78 -19.78
C GLU A 54 9.86 -46.44 -18.60
N GLU A 55 8.95 -45.72 -17.92
CA GLU A 55 8.32 -46.10 -16.64
C GLU A 55 7.62 -47.47 -16.61
N HIS A 56 7.41 -48.14 -17.75
CA HIS A 56 6.78 -49.47 -17.86
C HIS A 56 7.68 -50.51 -18.59
N SER A 57 8.97 -50.26 -18.69
CA SER A 57 9.94 -51.12 -19.39
C SER A 57 11.14 -51.47 -18.51
N ILE A 58 11.69 -52.67 -18.69
CA ILE A 58 12.88 -53.16 -17.98
C ILE A 58 14.06 -53.34 -18.95
N PRO A 59 15.32 -53.25 -18.51
CA PRO A 59 16.47 -53.48 -19.37
C PRO A 59 16.54 -54.95 -19.82
N ASP A 60 16.66 -55.17 -21.12
CA ASP A 60 16.87 -56.46 -21.78
C ASP A 60 18.23 -56.42 -22.52
N GLY A 61 19.30 -56.44 -21.71
CA GLY A 61 20.67 -56.18 -22.15
C GLY A 61 21.10 -54.71 -21.96
N VAL A 62 22.20 -54.31 -22.61
CA VAL A 62 22.86 -53.01 -22.39
C VAL A 62 22.17 -51.85 -23.14
N ILE A 63 21.46 -52.14 -24.24
CA ILE A 63 20.98 -51.13 -25.20
C ILE A 63 19.49 -51.32 -25.54
N ARG A 64 18.77 -52.22 -24.88
CA ARG A 64 17.35 -52.50 -25.18
C ARG A 64 16.53 -52.52 -23.91
N CYS A 65 15.30 -52.02 -24.01
CA CYS A 65 14.30 -52.16 -22.98
C CYS A 65 13.17 -53.06 -23.50
N ARG A 66 12.70 -53.96 -22.64
CA ARG A 66 11.52 -54.78 -22.88
C ARG A 66 10.35 -54.21 -22.08
N PRO A 67 9.20 -53.92 -22.70
CA PRO A 67 8.02 -53.48 -21.97
C PRO A 67 7.48 -54.62 -21.10
N CYS A 68 7.02 -54.28 -19.90
CA CYS A 68 6.25 -55.19 -19.07
C CYS A 68 4.84 -55.38 -19.65
N ASN A 69 4.22 -56.54 -19.42
CA ASN A 69 2.86 -56.77 -19.87
C ASN A 69 1.87 -55.85 -19.11
N ILE A 70 0.68 -55.61 -19.65
CA ILE A 70 -0.35 -54.74 -19.04
C ILE A 70 -0.77 -55.24 -17.64
N THR A 71 -0.61 -56.55 -17.40
CA THR A 71 -0.85 -57.22 -16.12
C THR A 71 0.31 -57.14 -15.13
N GLU A 72 1.43 -56.53 -15.50
CA GLU A 72 2.67 -56.51 -14.73
C GLU A 72 3.08 -55.08 -14.36
N VAL A 73 4.04 -54.97 -13.44
CA VAL A 73 4.65 -53.72 -12.97
C VAL A 73 6.13 -53.90 -12.91
N VAL A 74 6.86 -52.85 -13.25
CA VAL A 74 8.29 -52.78 -13.00
C VAL A 74 8.55 -52.89 -11.48
N ALA A 75 9.43 -53.80 -11.09
CA ALA A 75 9.88 -53.95 -9.70
C ALA A 75 10.66 -52.71 -9.24
N SER A 76 10.81 -52.54 -7.92
CA SER A 76 11.49 -51.37 -7.34
C SER A 76 12.96 -51.22 -7.73
N ASP A 77 13.62 -52.30 -8.16
CA ASP A 77 14.98 -52.29 -8.70
C ASP A 77 15.06 -51.93 -10.19
N GLY A 78 13.92 -51.83 -10.88
CA GLY A 78 13.86 -51.59 -12.31
C GLY A 78 14.30 -52.77 -13.18
N ARG A 79 14.53 -53.97 -12.62
CA ARG A 79 15.16 -55.10 -13.35
C ARG A 79 14.20 -56.22 -13.75
N SER A 80 13.01 -56.27 -13.16
CA SER A 80 12.05 -57.35 -13.39
C SER A 80 10.61 -56.82 -13.47
N CYS A 81 9.76 -57.55 -14.19
CA CYS A 81 8.32 -57.31 -14.24
C CYS A 81 7.62 -58.27 -13.27
N VAL A 82 6.80 -57.73 -12.38
CA VAL A 82 6.07 -58.50 -11.35
C VAL A 82 4.57 -58.44 -11.66
N PRO A 83 3.86 -59.59 -11.70
CA PRO A 83 2.44 -59.62 -12.05
C PRO A 83 1.55 -59.04 -10.93
N ARG A 84 0.51 -58.30 -11.33
CA ARG A 84 -0.57 -57.79 -10.46
C ARG A 84 -1.75 -58.75 -10.45
N ARG A 85 -2.53 -58.70 -9.37
CA ARG A 85 -3.90 -59.23 -9.36
C ARG A 85 -4.79 -58.45 -10.31
N CYS A 86 -5.09 -59.06 -11.45
CA CYS A 86 -6.01 -58.52 -12.43
C CYS A 86 -7.23 -59.42 -12.55
N GLN A 87 -8.41 -58.82 -12.61
CA GLN A 87 -9.65 -59.54 -12.91
C GLN A 87 -9.95 -59.38 -14.40
N SER A 88 -10.11 -60.50 -15.11
CA SER A 88 -10.56 -60.51 -16.50
C SER A 88 -12.07 -60.71 -16.51
N SER A 89 -12.82 -59.68 -16.93
CA SER A 89 -14.27 -59.74 -17.09
C SER A 89 -14.64 -59.16 -18.45
N ALA A 90 -15.31 -59.97 -19.29
CA ALA A 90 -15.81 -59.56 -20.61
C ALA A 90 -14.72 -58.95 -21.54
N GLY A 91 -13.53 -59.56 -21.60
CA GLY A 91 -12.45 -59.14 -22.50
C GLY A 91 -11.68 -57.87 -22.07
N ARG A 92 -12.03 -57.28 -20.92
CA ARG A 92 -11.26 -56.18 -20.30
C ARG A 92 -10.51 -56.70 -19.07
N ILE A 93 -9.18 -56.52 -19.08
CA ILE A 93 -8.30 -56.85 -17.96
C ILE A 93 -8.19 -55.60 -17.07
N ALA A 94 -8.74 -55.67 -15.86
CA ALA A 94 -8.65 -54.59 -14.87
C ALA A 94 -7.76 -55.01 -13.70
N CYS A 95 -6.60 -54.38 -13.58
CA CYS A 95 -5.67 -54.58 -12.48
C CYS A 95 -5.99 -53.61 -11.33
N ARG A 96 -6.16 -54.12 -10.10
CA ARG A 96 -6.46 -53.27 -8.95
C ARG A 96 -5.18 -52.56 -8.50
N LYS A 97 -5.22 -51.23 -8.40
CA LYS A 97 -4.20 -50.45 -7.67
C LYS A 97 -4.36 -50.69 -6.17
N CYS A 98 -3.27 -50.56 -5.41
CA CYS A 98 -3.34 -50.65 -3.96
C CYS A 98 -4.27 -49.56 -3.40
N PRO A 99 -5.06 -49.84 -2.34
CA PRO A 99 -5.91 -48.85 -1.69
C PRO A 99 -5.11 -47.64 -1.16
N ARG A 100 -5.79 -46.51 -0.93
CA ARG A 100 -5.20 -45.37 -0.21
C ARG A 100 -4.69 -45.87 1.14
N ASP A 101 -3.46 -45.50 1.51
CA ASP A 101 -2.67 -45.94 2.68
C ASP A 101 -1.89 -47.28 2.57
N TYR A 102 -1.91 -47.91 1.39
CA TYR A 102 -1.12 -49.11 1.09
C TYR A 102 -0.04 -48.81 0.04
N ILE A 103 1.14 -49.41 0.21
CA ILE A 103 2.21 -49.41 -0.79
C ILE A 103 2.22 -50.73 -1.55
N SER A 104 2.59 -50.70 -2.84
CA SER A 104 2.84 -51.92 -3.61
C SER A 104 4.26 -52.43 -3.35
N VAL A 105 4.40 -53.62 -2.82
CA VAL A 105 5.67 -54.31 -2.60
C VAL A 105 5.89 -55.32 -3.72
N THR A 106 7.03 -55.20 -4.40
CA THR A 106 7.40 -55.98 -5.59
C THR A 106 8.61 -56.88 -5.37
N GLN A 107 9.28 -56.78 -4.22
CA GLN A 107 10.45 -57.58 -3.85
C GLN A 107 10.26 -58.28 -2.50
N ASN A 108 10.83 -59.47 -2.37
CA ASN A 108 10.95 -60.18 -1.09
C ASN A 108 12.09 -59.57 -0.25
N PHE A 109 12.20 -59.97 1.03
CA PHE A 109 13.23 -59.50 1.96
C PHE A 109 14.66 -59.83 1.52
N ASP A 110 14.83 -60.89 0.73
CA ASP A 110 16.07 -61.35 0.11
C ASP A 110 16.43 -60.60 -1.20
N GLY A 111 15.58 -59.66 -1.63
CA GLY A 111 15.77 -58.88 -2.86
C GLY A 111 15.32 -59.58 -4.14
N SER A 112 14.83 -60.81 -4.05
CA SER A 112 14.23 -61.52 -5.19
C SER A 112 12.87 -60.91 -5.57
N PRO A 113 12.49 -60.92 -6.87
CA PRO A 113 11.18 -60.43 -7.29
C PRO A 113 10.06 -61.27 -6.69
N MET A 114 9.00 -60.63 -6.20
CA MET A 114 7.83 -61.33 -5.69
C MET A 114 7.11 -62.07 -6.81
N LYS A 115 6.45 -63.19 -6.47
CA LYS A 115 5.58 -63.91 -7.42
C LYS A 115 4.36 -63.09 -7.84
N GLU A 116 3.94 -62.13 -7.01
CA GLU A 116 2.77 -61.28 -7.23
C GLU A 116 2.89 -60.01 -6.38
N VAL A 117 2.44 -58.86 -6.91
CA VAL A 117 2.45 -57.59 -6.17
C VAL A 117 1.58 -57.68 -4.91
N GLN A 118 2.18 -57.45 -3.74
CA GLN A 118 1.45 -57.39 -2.47
C GLN A 118 1.23 -55.94 -2.04
N CYS A 119 0.01 -55.61 -1.61
CA CYS A 119 -0.29 -54.31 -1.01
C CYS A 119 -0.10 -54.38 0.50
N ILE A 120 0.89 -53.65 1.02
CA ILE A 120 1.19 -53.60 2.46
C ILE A 120 0.76 -52.25 3.04
N LYS A 121 0.09 -52.27 4.19
CA LYS A 121 -0.31 -51.05 4.89
C LYS A 121 0.90 -50.43 5.59
N CYS A 122 1.08 -49.11 5.48
CA CYS A 122 2.12 -48.43 6.25
C CYS A 122 1.88 -48.59 7.76
N SER A 123 2.97 -48.76 8.51
CA SER A 123 2.94 -48.87 9.98
C SER A 123 2.48 -47.56 10.63
N ARG A 124 2.09 -47.61 11.91
CA ARG A 124 1.66 -46.42 12.66
C ARG A 124 2.76 -45.35 12.64
N GLY A 125 2.39 -44.12 12.29
CA GLY A 125 3.34 -42.99 12.15
C GLY A 125 3.93 -42.83 10.74
N PHE A 126 3.50 -43.64 9.77
CA PHE A 126 3.92 -43.54 8.36
C PHE A 126 2.70 -43.40 7.45
N LYS A 127 2.85 -42.66 6.34
CA LYS A 127 1.84 -42.50 5.30
C LYS A 127 2.40 -42.93 3.95
N ALA A 128 1.57 -43.54 3.11
CA ALA A 128 1.94 -43.90 1.75
C ALA A 128 2.00 -42.63 0.87
N VAL A 129 3.18 -42.30 0.36
CA VAL A 129 3.44 -41.24 -0.63
C VAL A 129 4.34 -41.85 -1.70
N ASP A 130 3.91 -41.80 -2.97
CA ASP A 130 4.65 -42.33 -4.12
C ASP A 130 5.18 -43.77 -3.92
N ASN A 131 4.30 -44.69 -3.49
CA ASN A 131 4.63 -46.09 -3.20
C ASN A 131 5.71 -46.31 -2.12
N ARG A 132 6.00 -45.30 -1.31
CA ARG A 132 6.90 -45.39 -0.15
C ARG A 132 6.16 -45.01 1.13
N CYS A 133 6.47 -45.70 2.22
CA CYS A 133 6.00 -45.30 3.54
C CYS A 133 6.94 -44.22 4.09
N VAL A 134 6.47 -42.97 4.08
CA VAL A 134 7.24 -41.83 4.61
C VAL A 134 6.79 -41.56 6.04
N ARG A 135 7.76 -41.29 6.93
CA ARG A 135 7.46 -40.94 8.33
C ARG A 135 6.64 -39.66 8.34
N CYS A 136 5.48 -39.72 8.98
CA CYS A 136 4.57 -38.61 9.06
C CYS A 136 4.64 -38.02 10.48
N GLU A 137 5.12 -36.78 10.60
CA GLU A 137 5.18 -36.08 11.89
C GLU A 137 3.81 -35.83 12.52
N ALA A 138 2.72 -35.92 11.73
CA ALA A 138 1.38 -35.52 12.16
C ALA A 138 0.25 -36.52 11.83
N CYS A 139 0.52 -37.77 11.43
CA CYS A 139 -0.55 -38.69 10.99
C CYS A 139 -1.24 -39.46 12.12
N SER A 140 -0.72 -39.40 13.35
CA SER A 140 -1.32 -40.05 14.53
C SER A 140 -1.04 -39.21 15.78
N CYS A 141 -1.95 -38.30 16.11
CA CYS A 141 -1.88 -37.54 17.36
C CYS A 141 -2.11 -38.46 18.57
N ALA A 142 -1.63 -38.06 19.76
CA ALA A 142 -1.88 -38.81 20.98
C ALA A 142 -3.38 -38.85 21.32
N LYS A 143 -3.81 -39.81 22.15
CA LYS A 143 -5.24 -39.99 22.53
C LYS A 143 -5.90 -38.72 23.09
N HIS A 144 -5.11 -37.85 23.72
CA HIS A 144 -5.53 -36.58 24.32
C HIS A 144 -5.36 -35.35 23.41
N GLU A 145 -5.01 -35.56 22.14
CA GLU A 145 -4.81 -34.52 21.13
C GLU A 145 -5.80 -34.68 19.97
N VAL A 146 -5.98 -33.62 19.18
CA VAL A 146 -6.77 -33.60 17.95
C VAL A 146 -5.91 -33.01 16.85
N MET A 147 -6.08 -33.53 15.63
CA MET A 147 -5.41 -32.98 14.45
C MET A 147 -6.15 -31.72 13.97
N VAL A 148 -5.43 -30.62 13.86
CA VAL A 148 -5.91 -29.33 13.33
C VAL A 148 -4.89 -28.85 12.29
N LYS A 149 -5.25 -28.85 11.00
CA LYS A 149 -4.41 -28.42 9.86
C LYS A 149 -2.95 -28.93 9.97
N ASP A 150 -2.83 -30.25 10.10
CA ASP A 150 -1.57 -31.00 10.17
C ASP A 150 -0.72 -30.77 11.43
N LYS A 151 -1.31 -30.23 12.50
CA LYS A 151 -0.69 -30.17 13.83
C LYS A 151 -1.56 -30.84 14.89
N CYS A 152 -0.92 -31.55 15.80
CA CYS A 152 -1.59 -32.15 16.95
C CYS A 152 -1.70 -31.11 18.06
N ILE A 153 -2.94 -30.80 18.45
CA ILE A 153 -3.26 -29.81 19.48
C ILE A 153 -3.97 -30.54 20.64
N PRO A 154 -3.61 -30.26 21.91
CA PRO A 154 -4.29 -30.86 23.06
C PRO A 154 -5.79 -30.58 23.06
N LYS A 155 -6.61 -31.63 23.30
CA LYS A 155 -8.08 -31.51 23.40
C LYS A 155 -8.49 -30.44 24.41
N LYS A 156 -7.78 -30.36 25.54
CA LYS A 156 -8.01 -29.37 26.59
C LYS A 156 -7.96 -27.93 26.02
N TYR A 157 -6.95 -27.61 25.22
CA TYR A 157 -6.81 -26.28 24.62
C TYR A 157 -7.98 -25.91 23.71
N ILE A 158 -8.46 -26.87 22.90
CA ILE A 158 -9.61 -26.67 22.01
C ILE A 158 -10.90 -26.52 22.81
N MET A 159 -11.09 -27.31 23.88
CA MET A 159 -12.29 -27.27 24.71
C MET A 159 -12.36 -26.01 25.59
N ASP A 160 -11.22 -25.47 26.01
CA ASP A 160 -11.12 -24.22 26.79
C ASP A 160 -11.32 -22.96 25.90
N ARG A 161 -11.39 -23.13 24.58
CA ARG A 161 -11.66 -22.04 23.63
C ARG A 161 -13.16 -21.74 23.60
N PRO A 162 -13.57 -20.45 23.69
CA PRO A 162 -14.97 -20.10 23.55
C PRO A 162 -15.48 -20.55 22.17
N LYS A 163 -16.70 -21.11 22.14
CA LYS A 163 -17.30 -21.61 20.90
C LYS A 163 -17.55 -20.45 19.96
N TYR A 164 -17.16 -20.61 18.70
CA TYR A 164 -17.40 -19.64 17.64
C TYR A 164 -18.90 -19.64 17.32
N THR A 165 -19.62 -18.58 17.72
CA THR A 165 -21.10 -18.51 17.64
C THR A 165 -21.61 -17.87 16.35
N GLU A 166 -20.75 -17.26 15.53
CA GLU A 166 -21.17 -16.51 14.35
C GLU A 166 -20.59 -17.08 13.05
N ASN A 167 -21.40 -17.20 11.99
CA ASN A 167 -20.94 -17.56 10.64
C ASN A 167 -20.23 -16.38 9.96
N ARG A 168 -19.09 -15.91 10.48
CA ARG A 168 -18.29 -14.85 9.83
C ARG A 168 -16.97 -15.33 9.23
N LEU A 169 -16.44 -16.44 9.71
CA LEU A 169 -15.19 -17.03 9.23
C LEU A 169 -15.47 -18.40 8.67
N HIS A 170 -14.83 -18.74 7.56
CA HIS A 170 -14.93 -20.06 6.99
C HIS A 170 -14.33 -21.11 7.95
N PRO A 171 -14.90 -22.32 8.08
CA PRO A 171 -14.38 -23.34 9.00
C PRO A 171 -12.89 -23.64 8.82
N ASP A 172 -12.40 -23.64 7.57
CA ASP A 172 -10.97 -23.84 7.28
C ASP A 172 -10.08 -22.72 7.82
N GLU A 173 -10.52 -21.46 7.74
CA GLU A 173 -9.79 -20.31 8.26
C GLU A 173 -9.77 -20.35 9.79
N LEU A 174 -10.88 -20.74 10.41
CA LEU A 174 -10.97 -20.92 11.85
C LEU A 174 -9.98 -21.97 12.36
N LEU A 175 -9.85 -23.10 11.66
CA LEU A 175 -8.88 -24.14 12.01
C LEU A 175 -7.43 -23.64 11.90
N GLU A 176 -7.12 -22.82 10.88
CA GLU A 176 -5.79 -22.23 10.74
C GLU A 176 -5.51 -21.21 11.86
N ILE A 177 -6.49 -20.38 12.21
CA ILE A 177 -6.38 -19.44 13.34
C ILE A 177 -6.11 -20.20 14.65
N VAL A 178 -6.85 -21.29 14.92
CA VAL A 178 -6.63 -22.11 16.13
C VAL A 178 -5.22 -22.69 16.18
N LYS A 179 -4.73 -23.19 15.04
CA LYS A 179 -3.36 -23.69 14.92
C LYS A 179 -2.32 -22.60 15.20
N LEU A 180 -2.48 -21.42 14.59
CA LEU A 180 -1.57 -20.29 14.82
C LEU A 180 -1.62 -19.77 16.26
N GLU A 181 -2.81 -19.72 16.86
CA GLU A 181 -3.02 -19.36 18.26
C GLU A 181 -2.22 -20.30 19.18
N TYR A 182 -2.38 -21.61 18.98
CA TYR A 182 -1.66 -22.61 19.76
C TYR A 182 -0.14 -22.52 19.57
N LEU A 183 0.35 -22.47 18.33
CA LEU A 183 1.79 -22.35 18.05
C LEU A 183 2.38 -21.06 18.66
N CYS A 184 1.62 -19.97 18.64
CA CYS A 184 2.03 -18.73 19.29
C CYS A 184 2.14 -18.88 20.82
N THR A 185 1.24 -19.63 21.47
CA THR A 185 1.39 -19.96 22.91
C THR A 185 2.61 -20.84 23.21
N GLN A 186 3.10 -21.58 22.21
CA GLN A 186 4.36 -22.34 22.25
C GLN A 186 5.59 -21.48 21.89
N GLN A 187 5.45 -20.16 21.86
CA GLN A 187 6.51 -19.18 21.56
C GLN A 187 7.03 -19.22 20.11
N ASP A 188 6.26 -19.77 19.16
CA ASP A 188 6.60 -19.64 17.74
C ASP A 188 6.32 -18.20 17.26
N ILE A 189 7.41 -17.44 17.07
CA ILE A 189 7.38 -16.03 16.65
C ILE A 189 6.69 -15.86 15.29
N ARG A 190 6.92 -16.80 14.35
CA ARG A 190 6.32 -16.70 13.01
C ARG A 190 4.82 -16.90 13.10
N ALA A 191 4.38 -17.91 13.86
CA ALA A 191 2.96 -18.14 14.09
C ALA A 191 2.28 -16.93 14.77
N CYS A 192 2.93 -16.30 15.75
CA CYS A 192 2.42 -15.09 16.39
C CYS A 192 2.28 -13.92 15.41
N ARG A 193 3.24 -13.74 14.49
CA ARG A 193 3.17 -12.71 13.44
C ARG A 193 2.08 -12.99 12.42
N SER A 194 1.92 -14.24 11.99
CA SER A 194 0.83 -14.64 11.10
C SER A 194 -0.53 -14.45 11.76
N LEU A 195 -0.67 -14.81 13.05
CA LEU A 195 -1.89 -14.57 13.82
C LEU A 195 -2.22 -13.07 13.94
N ALA A 196 -1.18 -12.24 14.14
CA ALA A 196 -1.34 -10.79 14.16
C ALA A 196 -1.88 -10.27 12.82
N SER A 197 -1.35 -10.75 11.69
CA SER A 197 -1.88 -10.42 10.36
C SER A 197 -3.35 -10.82 10.20
N TRP A 198 -3.76 -11.99 10.72
CA TRP A 198 -5.17 -12.40 10.75
C TRP A 198 -6.05 -11.45 11.57
N CYS A 199 -5.56 -10.98 12.72
CA CYS A 199 -6.27 -10.00 13.56
C CYS A 199 -6.47 -8.66 12.81
N VAL A 200 -5.44 -8.17 12.13
CA VAL A 200 -5.48 -6.92 11.34
C VAL A 200 -6.50 -7.02 10.20
N ARG A 201 -6.50 -8.14 9.46
CA ARG A 201 -7.43 -8.37 8.35
C ARG A 201 -8.89 -8.51 8.77
N ASN A 202 -9.12 -8.93 10.02
CA ASN A 202 -10.43 -8.96 10.65
C ASN A 202 -10.78 -7.62 11.32
N PHE A 203 -10.10 -6.53 10.94
CA PHE A 203 -10.35 -5.19 11.48
C PHE A 203 -10.33 -5.13 13.01
N TYR A 204 -9.40 -5.86 13.64
CA TYR A 204 -9.22 -5.90 15.09
C TYR A 204 -10.55 -6.23 15.80
N THR A 205 -11.26 -7.27 15.37
CA THR A 205 -12.53 -7.64 16.00
C THR A 205 -12.34 -7.89 17.51
N PRO A 206 -13.19 -7.30 18.38
CA PRO A 206 -13.11 -7.46 19.84
C PRO A 206 -13.65 -8.82 20.31
N GLU A 207 -13.98 -9.72 19.38
CA GLU A 207 -14.60 -11.01 19.68
C GLU A 207 -13.57 -11.97 20.29
N LEU A 208 -13.88 -12.52 21.47
CA LEU A 208 -13.02 -13.47 22.18
C LEU A 208 -12.84 -14.80 21.41
N THR A 209 -13.67 -15.07 20.42
CA THR A 209 -13.62 -16.26 19.56
C THR A 209 -12.79 -16.02 18.29
N GLY A 210 -12.45 -14.76 18.00
CA GLY A 210 -11.76 -14.32 16.80
C GLY A 210 -10.23 -14.40 16.88
N PRO A 211 -9.53 -14.00 15.81
CA PRO A 211 -8.06 -14.07 15.71
C PRO A 211 -7.32 -13.13 16.68
N CYS A 212 -7.99 -12.11 17.21
CA CYS A 212 -7.42 -11.13 18.13
C CYS A 212 -7.43 -11.56 19.61
N ARG A 213 -7.99 -12.73 19.93
CA ARG A 213 -8.23 -13.18 21.31
C ARG A 213 -7.04 -13.04 22.24
N LEU A 214 -5.84 -13.44 21.78
CA LEU A 214 -4.63 -13.41 22.61
C LEU A 214 -4.31 -11.98 23.09
N TRP A 215 -4.53 -10.95 22.27
CA TRP A 215 -4.29 -9.55 22.67
C TRP A 215 -5.37 -8.98 23.60
N LEU A 216 -6.57 -9.55 23.60
CA LEU A 216 -7.71 -9.10 24.41
C LEU A 216 -7.74 -9.71 25.82
N GLN A 217 -7.05 -10.84 26.03
CA GLN A 217 -7.03 -11.58 27.29
C GLN A 217 -5.64 -11.51 27.95
N PRO A 218 -5.29 -10.39 28.61
CA PRO A 218 -3.96 -10.19 29.20
C PRO A 218 -3.63 -11.24 30.28
N LYS A 219 -4.63 -11.84 30.93
CA LYS A 219 -4.46 -12.90 31.93
C LYS A 219 -3.89 -14.21 31.34
N LEU A 220 -3.94 -14.41 30.03
CA LEU A 220 -3.40 -15.60 29.38
C LEU A 220 -1.90 -15.49 29.05
N ILE A 221 -1.27 -14.31 29.23
CA ILE A 221 0.01 -14.02 28.56
C ILE A 221 0.99 -13.23 29.45
N HIS A 222 2.18 -13.80 29.64
CA HIS A 222 3.37 -13.15 30.20
C HIS A 222 4.53 -13.03 29.18
N PHE A 223 4.26 -13.22 27.89
CA PHE A 223 5.33 -13.39 26.89
C PHE A 223 5.69 -12.10 26.17
N LYS A 224 6.95 -11.68 26.27
CA LYS A 224 7.56 -10.53 25.53
C LYS A 224 7.57 -10.70 23.99
N VAL A 225 7.09 -11.84 23.48
CA VAL A 225 7.24 -12.28 22.09
C VAL A 225 6.10 -11.79 21.17
N PHE A 226 4.98 -11.33 21.75
CA PHE A 226 3.84 -10.90 20.96
C PHE A 226 4.16 -9.64 20.14
N PRO A 227 3.83 -9.63 18.83
CA PRO A 227 3.95 -8.43 18.04
C PRO A 227 2.97 -7.39 18.58
N VAL A 228 3.49 -6.18 18.74
CA VAL A 228 2.73 -5.04 19.23
C VAL A 228 1.76 -4.60 18.15
N LEU A 229 0.46 -4.75 18.41
CA LEU A 229 -0.63 -4.36 17.50
C LEU A 229 -1.10 -2.91 17.70
N ARG A 230 -0.72 -2.30 18.82
CA ARG A 230 -1.25 -1.02 19.31
C ARG A 230 -0.12 -0.08 19.67
N ILE A 231 -0.38 1.22 19.68
CA ILE A 231 0.56 2.17 20.26
C ILE A 231 0.10 2.46 21.69
N ASP A 232 0.98 2.19 22.65
CA ASP A 232 0.71 2.30 24.09
C ASP A 232 0.45 3.76 24.54
N SER A 233 0.78 4.73 23.70
CA SER A 233 0.58 6.16 23.93
C SER A 233 -0.66 6.68 23.20
N THR A 234 -1.68 7.07 23.96
CA THR A 234 -2.81 7.90 23.45
C THR A 234 -2.36 9.30 23.06
N LYS A 235 -1.20 9.76 23.54
CA LYS A 235 -0.63 11.03 23.13
C LYS A 235 0.03 10.84 21.77
N GLN A 236 -0.56 11.48 20.76
CA GLN A 236 0.06 11.70 19.47
C GLN A 236 1.49 12.18 19.74
N LYS A 237 2.47 11.44 19.24
CA LYS A 237 3.87 11.76 19.51
C LYS A 237 4.21 12.95 18.62
N ASP A 238 4.36 14.11 19.24
CA ASP A 238 4.80 15.30 18.53
C ASP A 238 6.28 15.12 18.13
N PHE A 239 6.58 15.49 16.90
CA PHE A 239 7.95 15.49 16.36
C PHE A 239 8.42 16.94 16.19
N SER A 240 9.65 17.25 16.57
CA SER A 240 10.24 18.56 16.30
C SER A 240 10.97 18.54 14.97
N LEU A 241 10.61 19.45 14.07
CA LEU A 241 11.32 19.72 12.83
C LEU A 241 12.38 20.80 13.08
N GLU A 242 13.60 20.57 12.61
CA GLU A 242 14.68 21.55 12.73
C GLU A 242 14.47 22.74 11.76
N PRO A 243 14.97 23.94 12.09
CA PRO A 243 14.92 25.09 11.18
C PRO A 243 15.57 24.76 9.83
N GLY A 244 14.88 25.07 8.74
CA GLY A 244 15.36 24.79 7.37
C GLY A 244 15.15 23.36 6.87
N GLN A 245 14.72 22.42 7.70
CA GLN A 245 14.30 21.10 7.23
C GLN A 245 12.88 21.20 6.68
N ASP A 246 12.66 20.92 5.40
CA ASP A 246 11.35 21.02 4.73
C ASP A 246 10.76 19.67 4.36
N THR A 247 11.48 18.56 4.56
CA THR A 247 11.01 17.22 4.18
C THR A 247 10.89 16.23 5.33
N LEU A 248 9.88 15.37 5.21
CA LEU A 248 9.55 14.28 6.13
C LEU A 248 9.48 12.97 5.34
N THR A 249 10.25 11.97 5.74
CA THR A 249 10.20 10.65 5.09
C THR A 249 9.35 9.68 5.92
N ILE A 250 8.26 9.19 5.33
CA ILE A 250 7.49 8.09 5.90
C ILE A 250 7.97 6.79 5.27
N ALA A 251 8.49 5.89 6.09
CA ALA A 251 8.90 4.54 5.71
C ALA A 251 7.76 3.53 5.89
N LEU A 252 7.81 2.43 5.13
CA LEU A 252 6.84 1.35 5.17
C LEU A 252 7.51 0.06 5.65
N ALA A 253 6.95 -0.61 6.65
CA ALA A 253 7.33 -1.99 6.94
C ALA A 253 6.26 -2.96 6.41
N LYS A 254 6.71 -3.95 5.66
CA LYS A 254 5.92 -5.03 5.08
C LYS A 254 6.08 -6.29 5.94
N HIS A 255 4.96 -6.85 6.38
CA HIS A 255 4.88 -8.10 7.12
C HIS A 255 4.21 -9.14 6.23
N THR A 256 4.95 -10.19 5.88
CA THR A 256 4.45 -11.25 5.01
C THR A 256 3.63 -12.28 5.78
N TYR A 257 2.79 -13.02 5.08
CA TYR A 257 1.89 -14.02 5.70
C TYR A 257 2.61 -15.13 6.47
N ASP A 258 3.82 -15.50 6.04
CA ASP A 258 4.70 -16.49 6.67
C ASP A 258 5.46 -15.95 7.90
N GLY A 259 5.22 -14.69 8.28
CA GLY A 259 5.88 -14.04 9.43
C GLY A 259 7.21 -13.38 9.09
N GLY A 260 7.55 -13.27 7.81
CA GLY A 260 8.64 -12.44 7.32
C GLY A 260 8.40 -10.94 7.55
N TYR A 261 9.49 -10.18 7.54
CA TYR A 261 9.49 -8.76 7.86
C TYR A 261 10.52 -8.03 7.00
N GLN A 262 10.09 -6.95 6.34
CA GLN A 262 10.94 -6.12 5.50
C GLN A 262 10.61 -4.65 5.71
N ILE A 263 11.62 -3.81 5.94
CA ILE A 263 11.45 -2.35 6.00
C ILE A 263 11.88 -1.75 4.67
N LEU A 264 11.04 -0.89 4.12
CA LEU A 264 11.26 -0.12 2.91
C LEU A 264 11.41 1.35 3.32
N THR A 265 12.64 1.84 3.25
CA THR A 265 12.98 3.24 3.59
C THR A 265 13.24 4.10 2.36
N ASP A 266 13.57 3.48 1.23
CA ASP A 266 14.00 4.17 0.02
C ASP A 266 12.79 4.59 -0.83
N PRO A 267 12.50 5.91 -0.97
CA PRO A 267 11.37 6.41 -1.74
C PRO A 267 11.49 6.12 -3.25
N GLN A 268 12.67 5.75 -3.76
CA GLN A 268 12.83 5.33 -5.16
C GLN A 268 12.45 3.87 -5.39
N LYS A 269 12.54 3.04 -4.35
CA LYS A 269 12.16 1.61 -4.39
C LYS A 269 10.73 1.41 -3.91
N THR A 270 9.82 2.31 -4.30
CA THR A 270 8.40 2.21 -3.94
C THR A 270 7.83 0.90 -4.47
N LEU A 271 7.32 0.07 -3.56
CA LEU A 271 6.68 -1.20 -3.91
C LEU A 271 5.50 -0.96 -4.87
N LYS A 272 4.77 0.14 -4.65
CA LYS A 272 3.65 0.64 -5.46
C LYS A 272 3.53 2.16 -5.32
N ALA A 273 3.01 2.83 -6.36
CA ALA A 273 2.89 4.29 -6.42
C ALA A 273 2.06 4.93 -5.27
N CYS A 274 1.07 4.24 -4.69
CA CYS A 274 0.18 4.79 -3.65
C CYS A 274 0.42 4.24 -2.24
N LEU A 275 1.58 3.63 -2.00
CA LEU A 275 2.00 3.25 -0.65
C LEU A 275 3.36 3.88 -0.34
N PRO A 276 3.65 4.19 0.93
CA PRO A 276 5.00 4.56 1.35
C PRO A 276 6.03 3.46 1.00
N PRO A 277 7.34 3.77 0.91
CA PRO A 277 7.97 4.99 1.37
C PRO A 277 7.66 6.23 0.52
N ILE A 278 7.38 7.36 1.16
CA ILE A 278 7.15 8.66 0.51
C ILE A 278 7.92 9.76 1.24
N GLU A 279 8.40 10.72 0.47
CA GLU A 279 8.94 11.98 0.99
C GLU A 279 7.84 13.04 0.88
N ILE A 280 7.45 13.61 2.03
CA ILE A 280 6.44 14.66 2.15
C ILE A 280 7.19 15.96 2.36
N ARG A 281 6.92 16.96 1.51
CA ARG A 281 7.37 18.32 1.73
C ARG A 281 6.35 19.06 2.58
N VAL A 282 6.81 19.64 3.68
CA VAL A 282 5.98 20.38 4.63
C VAL A 282 5.30 21.53 3.90
N GLY A 283 3.96 21.50 3.84
CA GLY A 283 3.15 22.50 3.17
C GLY A 283 2.91 22.31 1.69
N MET A 284 3.23 21.14 1.17
CA MET A 284 2.78 20.74 -0.16
C MET A 284 1.81 19.57 -0.05
N ASP A 285 0.53 19.84 -0.26
CA ASP A 285 -0.47 18.78 -0.31
C ASP A 285 -0.19 17.83 -1.48
N LEU A 286 -0.39 16.54 -1.23
CA LEU A 286 -0.15 15.48 -2.20
C LEU A 286 -1.43 14.66 -2.36
N LEU A 287 -1.96 14.63 -3.57
CA LEU A 287 -3.04 13.72 -3.94
C LEU A 287 -2.56 12.80 -5.07
N ARG A 288 -2.52 11.50 -4.80
CA ARG A 288 -2.13 10.49 -5.78
C ARG A 288 -3.18 9.39 -5.87
N ASN A 289 -3.71 9.19 -7.07
CA ASN A 289 -4.69 8.14 -7.36
C ASN A 289 -3.98 6.99 -8.09
N CYS A 290 -4.12 5.77 -7.58
CA CYS A 290 -3.58 4.57 -8.22
C CYS A 290 -4.71 3.62 -8.55
N ILE A 291 -4.68 3.17 -9.80
CA ILE A 291 -5.67 2.25 -10.35
C ILE A 291 -5.03 0.86 -10.38
N TYR A 292 -5.73 -0.12 -9.84
CA TYR A 292 -5.33 -1.52 -9.80
C TYR A 292 -6.39 -2.40 -10.44
N ASN A 293 -5.96 -3.37 -11.23
CA ASN A 293 -6.82 -4.40 -11.77
C ASN A 293 -6.85 -5.61 -10.82
N ILE A 294 -8.03 -6.06 -10.38
CA ILE A 294 -8.17 -7.18 -9.43
C ILE A 294 -7.49 -8.46 -9.94
N THR A 295 -7.43 -8.66 -11.27
CA THR A 295 -6.83 -9.84 -11.89
C THR A 295 -5.30 -9.84 -11.87
N GLU A 296 -4.68 -8.66 -11.84
CA GLU A 296 -3.21 -8.50 -11.85
C GLU A 296 -2.61 -8.55 -10.45
N ILE A 297 -3.44 -8.46 -9.41
CA ILE A 297 -2.99 -8.49 -8.02
C ILE A 297 -2.58 -9.91 -7.67
N ASN A 298 -1.25 -10.12 -7.62
CA ASN A 298 -0.64 -11.36 -7.17
C ASN A 298 -1.22 -11.82 -5.83
N THR A 299 -1.50 -13.12 -5.72
CA THR A 299 -2.07 -13.73 -4.51
C THR A 299 -1.23 -13.50 -3.27
N SER A 300 0.10 -13.38 -3.40
CA SER A 300 1.00 -13.07 -2.28
C SER A 300 0.71 -11.70 -1.66
N GLU A 301 0.44 -10.67 -2.46
CA GLU A 301 0.21 -9.30 -1.98
C GLU A 301 -1.12 -9.11 -1.26
N THR A 302 -2.12 -9.97 -1.56
CA THR A 302 -3.41 -9.98 -0.84
C THR A 302 -3.28 -10.43 0.61
N THR A 303 -2.10 -10.90 1.01
CA THR A 303 -1.87 -11.48 2.33
C THR A 303 -0.94 -10.64 3.22
N ASP A 304 -0.36 -9.57 2.69
CA ASP A 304 0.61 -8.79 3.44
C ASP A 304 -0.07 -7.74 4.32
N THR A 305 0.55 -7.44 5.46
CA THR A 305 0.16 -6.32 6.32
C THR A 305 1.28 -5.30 6.41
N PHE A 306 0.92 -4.06 6.66
CA PHE A 306 1.80 -2.90 6.55
C PHE A 306 1.80 -2.09 7.83
N GLU A 307 2.94 -1.51 8.17
CA GLU A 307 3.12 -0.55 9.27
C GLU A 307 3.84 0.69 8.76
N LEU A 308 3.48 1.85 9.29
CA LEU A 308 4.10 3.12 8.94
C LEU A 308 5.08 3.56 10.03
N TYR A 309 6.21 4.10 9.58
CA TYR A 309 7.24 4.67 10.44
C TYR A 309 7.62 6.05 9.93
N LEU A 310 7.82 7.01 10.83
CA LEU A 310 8.49 8.25 10.49
C LEU A 310 9.99 8.06 10.68
N LEU A 311 10.74 8.35 9.61
CA LEU A 311 12.20 8.34 9.60
C LEU A 311 12.70 9.76 9.90
N SER A 312 13.32 9.93 11.07
CA SER A 312 13.93 11.20 11.50
C SER A 312 15.35 10.92 11.99
N GLU A 313 16.36 11.50 11.34
CA GLU A 313 17.78 11.43 11.73
C GLU A 313 18.30 10.02 12.08
N LYS A 314 17.82 8.99 11.34
CA LYS A 314 18.12 7.55 11.52
C LYS A 314 17.32 6.83 12.62
N THR A 315 16.39 7.49 13.28
CA THR A 315 15.42 6.85 14.16
C THR A 315 14.12 6.54 13.42
N LEU A 316 13.62 5.32 13.59
CA LEU A 316 12.32 4.89 13.07
C LEU A 316 11.31 4.96 14.21
N SER A 317 10.38 5.90 14.11
CA SER A 317 9.31 6.05 15.09
C SER A 317 8.00 5.51 14.51
N PRO A 318 7.32 4.58 15.20
CA PRO A 318 6.09 3.99 14.66
C PRO A 318 4.94 5.00 14.69
N LEU A 319 4.12 4.96 13.64
CA LEU A 319 2.97 5.82 13.48
C LEU A 319 1.66 5.07 13.75
N SER A 320 0.69 5.76 14.35
CA SER A 320 -0.65 5.23 14.59
C SER A 320 -1.53 5.44 13.37
N VAL A 321 -2.27 4.40 13.01
CA VAL A 321 -3.25 4.38 11.94
C VAL A 321 -4.64 4.18 12.54
N LEU A 322 -5.54 5.12 12.25
CA LEU A 322 -6.98 5.02 12.50
C LEU A 322 -7.61 4.22 11.35
N LEU A 323 -8.44 3.23 11.69
CA LEU A 323 -9.02 2.33 10.70
C LEU A 323 -10.52 2.57 10.57
N ARG A 324 -10.96 2.85 9.35
CA ARG A 324 -12.36 3.03 8.99
C ARG A 324 -12.84 1.88 8.11
N LYS A 325 -13.82 1.13 8.61
CA LYS A 325 -14.38 -0.05 7.94
C LYS A 325 -15.18 0.35 6.68
N PRO A 326 -15.48 -0.62 5.79
CA PRO A 326 -16.30 -0.37 4.58
C PRO A 326 -17.68 0.24 4.83
N ASN A 327 -18.25 -0.01 6.01
CA ASN A 327 -19.53 0.57 6.42
C ASN A 327 -19.41 2.02 6.92
N GLY A 328 -18.23 2.64 6.83
CA GLY A 328 -17.96 4.02 7.25
C GLY A 328 -17.72 4.21 8.75
N TYR A 329 -17.86 3.16 9.57
CA TYR A 329 -17.62 3.25 11.01
C TYR A 329 -16.15 2.95 11.35
N TYR A 330 -15.65 3.63 12.39
CA TYR A 330 -14.35 3.31 12.97
C TYR A 330 -14.39 1.94 13.66
N VAL A 331 -13.24 1.28 13.73
CA VAL A 331 -13.07 0.09 14.55
C VAL A 331 -13.36 0.45 16.02
N LYS A 332 -14.42 -0.14 16.59
CA LYS A 332 -14.91 0.18 17.94
C LYS A 332 -13.87 -0.14 19.03
N ASN A 333 -13.78 0.75 20.01
CA ASN A 333 -12.83 0.71 21.12
C ASN A 333 -13.32 -0.09 22.35
N ASP A 334 -14.49 -0.72 22.31
CA ASP A 334 -15.13 -1.22 23.54
C ASP A 334 -14.28 -2.28 24.29
N ALA A 335 -13.52 -3.13 23.56
CA ALA A 335 -12.53 -4.04 24.17
C ALA A 335 -11.08 -3.55 24.01
N TRP A 336 -10.89 -2.47 23.26
CA TRP A 336 -9.61 -1.93 22.84
C TRP A 336 -9.45 -0.54 23.46
N SER A 337 -8.62 -0.41 24.51
CA SER A 337 -8.33 0.86 25.24
C SER A 337 -8.00 2.14 24.42
N THR A 338 -7.50 2.04 23.18
CA THR A 338 -7.16 3.14 22.26
C THR A 338 -7.58 2.83 20.81
N GLY A 339 -7.91 3.87 20.02
CA GLY A 339 -8.24 3.73 18.58
C GLY A 339 -7.04 3.70 17.63
N GLY A 340 -5.82 3.88 18.13
CA GLY A 340 -4.60 3.91 17.33
C GLY A 340 -3.99 2.53 17.13
N PHE A 341 -4.02 2.03 15.90
CA PHE A 341 -3.46 0.73 15.52
C PHE A 341 -2.12 0.90 14.79
N ARG A 342 -1.23 -0.10 14.83
CA ARG A 342 0.06 -0.04 14.10
C ARG A 342 -0.03 -0.55 12.67
N LYS A 343 -0.88 -1.56 12.46
CA LYS A 343 -0.92 -2.34 11.23
C LYS A 343 -2.20 -2.08 10.44
N PHE A 344 -2.07 -2.11 9.13
CA PHE A 344 -3.17 -2.07 8.17
C PHE A 344 -2.87 -3.03 7.01
N PHE A 345 -3.79 -3.22 6.08
CA PHE A 345 -3.60 -4.06 4.90
C PHE A 345 -4.07 -3.33 3.64
N LEU A 346 -3.55 -3.71 2.47
CA LEU A 346 -3.95 -3.10 1.19
C LEU A 346 -5.22 -3.76 0.65
N ILE A 347 -5.22 -5.08 0.52
CA ILE A 347 -6.35 -5.86 -0.01
C ILE A 347 -6.51 -7.11 0.84
N ASN A 348 -7.75 -7.48 1.13
CA ASN A 348 -8.10 -8.73 1.77
C ASN A 348 -9.23 -9.40 0.97
N LYS A 349 -9.09 -10.70 0.72
CA LYS A 349 -10.14 -11.54 0.14
C LYS A 349 -10.60 -12.47 1.24
N PHE A 350 -11.88 -12.44 1.58
CA PHE A 350 -12.45 -13.38 2.55
C PHE A 350 -13.68 -14.05 1.96
N LEU A 351 -13.85 -15.32 2.27
CA LEU A 351 -14.99 -16.09 1.81
C LEU A 351 -16.15 -15.87 2.77
N SER A 352 -17.22 -15.25 2.28
CA SER A 352 -18.44 -15.09 3.07
C SER A 352 -19.12 -16.44 3.24
N THR A 353 -19.31 -16.86 4.49
CA THR A 353 -19.98 -18.13 4.84
C THR A 353 -21.47 -18.13 4.58
N THR A 354 -22.12 -16.96 4.47
CA THR A 354 -23.57 -16.85 4.21
C THR A 354 -23.91 -16.89 2.72
N THR A 355 -23.07 -16.27 1.89
CA THR A 355 -23.32 -16.12 0.45
C THR A 355 -22.45 -17.04 -0.40
N ASN A 356 -21.46 -17.73 0.20
CA ASN A 356 -20.44 -18.51 -0.50
C ASN A 356 -19.74 -17.74 -1.63
N THR A 357 -19.68 -16.41 -1.49
CA THR A 357 -19.00 -15.51 -2.41
C THR A 357 -17.73 -14.97 -1.76
N THR A 358 -16.67 -14.85 -2.55
CA THR A 358 -15.44 -14.20 -2.11
C THR A 358 -15.64 -12.69 -2.13
N SER A 359 -15.87 -12.08 -0.97
CA SER A 359 -15.87 -10.64 -0.83
C SER A 359 -14.44 -10.11 -0.78
N VAL A 360 -14.19 -9.06 -1.55
CA VAL A 360 -12.92 -8.35 -1.54
C VAL A 360 -13.10 -7.06 -0.76
N VAL A 361 -12.15 -6.73 0.09
CA VAL A 361 -12.07 -5.43 0.77
C VAL A 361 -10.70 -4.85 0.47
N TYR A 362 -10.66 -3.58 0.10
CA TYR A 362 -9.43 -2.91 -0.26
C TYR A 362 -9.33 -1.55 0.42
N LEU A 363 -8.10 -1.05 0.53
CA LEU A 363 -7.79 0.29 1.00
C LEU A 363 -8.18 1.28 -0.11
N ARG A 364 -9.23 2.05 0.13
CA ARG A 364 -9.72 3.09 -0.78
C ARG A 364 -8.90 4.38 -0.64
N THR A 365 -8.65 4.79 0.60
CA THR A 365 -7.97 6.05 0.89
C THR A 365 -7.01 5.85 2.06
N LEU A 366 -5.76 6.27 1.87
CA LEU A 366 -4.80 6.47 2.95
C LEU A 366 -4.62 7.98 3.11
N ASP A 367 -5.26 8.55 4.13
CA ASP A 367 -5.22 9.97 4.45
C ASP A 367 -4.16 10.22 5.53
N ILE A 368 -3.17 11.05 5.23
CA ILE A 368 -2.07 11.43 6.12
C ILE A 368 -2.20 12.93 6.37
N ARG A 369 -2.69 13.30 7.55
CA ARG A 369 -2.80 14.70 7.96
C ARG A 369 -1.59 15.08 8.78
N VAL A 370 -0.86 16.08 8.28
CA VAL A 370 0.31 16.65 8.94
C VAL A 370 -0.13 17.93 9.64
N ILE A 371 -0.26 17.86 10.96
CA ILE A 371 -0.67 18.98 11.80
C ILE A 371 0.59 19.72 12.25
N ILE A 372 0.72 20.97 11.80
CA ILE A 372 1.91 21.78 12.06
C ILE A 372 1.57 22.82 13.12
N LYS A 373 2.37 22.88 14.18
CA LYS A 373 2.23 23.84 15.26
C LYS A 373 3.57 24.52 15.50
N ARG A 374 3.56 25.81 15.84
CA ARG A 374 4.78 26.51 16.27
C ARG A 374 5.19 26.01 17.66
N ASP A 375 6.47 25.70 17.86
CA ASP A 375 6.97 25.29 19.17
C ASP A 375 7.05 26.52 20.11
N THR A 376 6.38 26.45 21.26
CA THR A 376 6.42 27.52 22.26
C THR A 376 7.70 27.52 23.09
N SER A 377 8.44 26.42 23.08
CA SER A 377 9.64 26.24 23.91
C SER A 377 10.94 26.58 23.18
N LYS A 378 10.96 26.47 21.85
CA LYS A 378 12.15 26.74 21.02
C LYS A 378 11.76 27.61 19.83
N VAL A 379 12.32 28.81 19.77
CA VAL A 379 12.12 29.73 18.63
C VAL A 379 12.66 29.10 17.35
N GLY A 380 11.88 29.14 16.27
CA GLY A 380 12.27 28.62 14.97
C GLY A 380 11.98 27.14 14.74
N TYR A 381 11.54 26.39 15.76
CA TYR A 381 11.20 24.98 15.62
C TYR A 381 9.69 24.80 15.38
N LEU A 382 9.35 23.79 14.57
CA LEU A 382 7.97 23.37 14.34
C LEU A 382 7.72 22.05 15.05
N ARG A 383 6.55 21.93 15.69
CA ARG A 383 6.01 20.66 16.19
C ARG A 383 5.05 20.09 15.16
N LEU A 384 5.27 18.82 14.84
CA LEU A 384 4.51 18.07 13.86
C LEU A 384 3.73 16.97 14.57
N GLY A 385 2.42 16.99 14.43
CA GLY A 385 1.53 15.88 14.75
C GLY A 385 1.15 15.15 13.46
N LEU A 386 1.27 13.83 13.44
CA LEU A 386 0.83 13.02 12.30
C LEU A 386 -0.45 12.27 12.67
N ALA A 387 -1.52 12.50 11.92
CA ALA A 387 -2.78 11.76 12.04
C ALA A 387 -3.00 10.97 10.76
N ILE A 388 -3.03 9.65 10.86
CA ILE A 388 -3.15 8.77 9.69
C ILE A 388 -4.47 8.02 9.77
N GLU A 389 -5.26 8.08 8.71
CA GLU A 389 -6.51 7.35 8.56
C GLU A 389 -6.47 6.45 7.32
N ALA A 390 -6.77 5.16 7.52
CA ALA A 390 -6.92 4.18 6.45
C ALA A 390 -8.40 3.81 6.31
N GLN A 391 -8.96 4.16 5.15
CA GLN A 391 -10.37 3.95 4.80
C GLN A 391 -10.51 2.79 3.83
N TYR A 392 -11.40 1.86 4.16
CA TYR A 392 -11.65 0.66 3.38
C TYR A 392 -12.98 0.72 2.65
N GLU A 393 -13.08 0.00 1.53
CA GLU A 393 -14.29 -0.14 0.74
C GLU A 393 -14.39 -1.55 0.15
N THR A 394 -15.62 -1.97 -0.15
CA THR A 394 -15.91 -3.18 -0.93
C THR A 394 -16.12 -2.78 -2.38
N PRO A 395 -15.41 -3.39 -3.35
CA PRO A 395 -15.47 -2.94 -4.73
C PRO A 395 -16.75 -3.41 -5.42
N ASP A 396 -17.35 -2.50 -6.19
CA ASP A 396 -18.47 -2.81 -7.08
C ASP A 396 -18.01 -3.27 -8.48
N CYS A 397 -16.74 -3.01 -8.82
CA CYS A 397 -16.16 -3.26 -10.14
C CYS A 397 -14.80 -3.98 -10.07
N SER A 398 -14.34 -4.48 -11.22
CA SER A 398 -13.03 -5.15 -11.38
C SER A 398 -11.82 -4.22 -11.24
N ILE A 399 -12.04 -2.91 -11.28
CA ILE A 399 -11.02 -1.88 -11.18
C ILE A 399 -11.10 -1.25 -9.79
N LEU A 400 -9.98 -1.25 -9.08
CA LEU A 400 -9.84 -0.67 -7.75
C LEU A 400 -9.07 0.64 -7.85
N THR A 401 -9.57 1.71 -7.22
CA THR A 401 -8.85 2.98 -7.13
C THR A 401 -8.47 3.22 -5.67
N THR A 402 -7.17 3.13 -5.38
CA THR A 402 -6.63 3.54 -4.08
C THR A 402 -6.07 4.94 -4.18
N THR A 403 -6.40 5.78 -3.22
CA THR A 403 -5.98 7.17 -3.15
C THR A 403 -5.05 7.37 -1.96
N LEU A 404 -3.88 7.95 -2.22
CA LEU A 404 -2.98 8.45 -1.18
C LEU A 404 -3.19 9.95 -1.10
N ARG A 405 -3.59 10.42 0.08
CA ARG A 405 -3.80 11.84 0.34
C ARG A 405 -2.90 12.29 1.48
N VAL A 406 -2.19 13.39 1.26
CA VAL A 406 -1.44 14.10 2.29
C VAL A 406 -1.98 15.51 2.35
N GLU A 407 -2.58 15.87 3.48
CA GLU A 407 -3.13 17.20 3.76
C GLU A 407 -2.32 17.83 4.90
N HIS A 408 -2.05 19.13 4.81
CA HIS A 408 -1.37 19.87 5.85
C HIS A 408 -2.33 20.80 6.58
N ASP A 409 -2.35 20.72 7.90
CA ASP A 409 -3.04 21.68 8.77
C ASP A 409 -2.02 22.70 9.26
N MET A 410 -2.09 23.90 8.69
CA MET A 410 -1.14 24.99 8.92
C MET A 410 -1.54 25.86 10.10
N PRO A 411 -0.57 26.32 10.91
CA PRO A 411 -0.84 27.31 11.94
C PRO A 411 -1.18 28.66 11.28
N GLU A 412 -1.91 29.50 12.01
CA GLU A 412 -2.18 30.87 11.57
C GLU A 412 -0.85 31.65 11.45
N ALA A 413 -0.63 32.21 10.27
CA ALA A 413 0.55 33.02 9.98
C ALA A 413 0.49 34.38 10.70
N GLY A 414 -0.69 34.80 11.18
CA GLY A 414 -0.92 36.09 11.82
C GLY A 414 -1.38 37.16 10.83
N VAL A 415 -1.83 36.75 9.64
CA VAL A 415 -2.29 37.66 8.58
C VAL A 415 -3.55 38.39 9.02
N THR A 416 -4.41 37.76 9.80
CA THR A 416 -5.62 38.39 10.36
C THR A 416 -5.30 39.61 11.21
N GLN A 417 -4.31 39.51 12.09
CA GLN A 417 -3.83 40.63 12.90
C GLN A 417 -3.18 41.71 12.02
N GLY A 418 -2.35 41.30 11.06
CA GLY A 418 -1.75 42.22 10.08
C GLY A 418 -2.81 42.99 9.29
N LEU A 419 -3.88 42.31 8.88
CA LEU A 419 -5.00 42.90 8.15
C LEU A 419 -5.79 43.90 9.01
N GLN A 420 -5.97 43.64 10.31
CA GLN A 420 -6.61 44.61 11.21
C GLN A 420 -5.78 45.91 11.30
N ILE A 421 -4.46 45.78 11.43
CA ILE A 421 -3.56 46.92 11.54
C ILE A 421 -3.50 47.70 10.21
N TRP A 422 -3.12 47.03 9.12
CA TRP A 422 -2.99 47.67 7.81
C TRP A 422 -4.32 48.14 7.25
N GLY A 423 -5.38 47.35 7.43
CA GLY A 423 -6.74 47.72 7.03
C GLY A 423 -7.24 48.95 7.77
N GLY A 424 -6.97 49.06 9.08
CA GLY A 424 -7.29 50.26 9.86
C GLY A 424 -6.53 51.50 9.39
N VAL A 425 -5.20 51.40 9.28
CA VAL A 425 -4.34 52.53 8.89
C VAL A 425 -4.62 52.99 7.45
N LEU A 426 -4.59 52.06 6.49
CA LEU A 426 -4.84 52.39 5.08
C LEU A 426 -6.29 52.79 4.84
N GLY A 427 -7.23 52.19 5.55
CA GLY A 427 -8.65 52.54 5.47
C GLY A 427 -8.89 54.01 5.82
N VAL A 428 -8.37 54.48 6.96
CA VAL A 428 -8.49 55.89 7.36
C VAL A 428 -7.83 56.83 6.37
N LEU A 429 -6.60 56.52 5.95
CA LEU A 429 -5.85 57.34 5.00
C LEU A 429 -6.56 57.44 3.63
N MET A 430 -7.06 56.32 3.11
CA MET A 430 -7.74 56.30 1.81
C MET A 430 -9.12 56.94 1.86
N VAL A 431 -9.86 56.84 2.97
CA VAL A 431 -11.14 57.56 3.13
C VAL A 431 -10.89 59.07 3.16
N LEU A 432 -9.89 59.55 3.91
CA LEU A 432 -9.50 60.95 3.91
C LEU A 432 -9.09 61.42 2.52
N TYR A 433 -8.31 60.62 1.79
CA TYR A 433 -7.92 60.90 0.42
C TYR A 433 -9.15 61.00 -0.52
N GLY A 434 -10.09 60.06 -0.41
CA GLY A 434 -11.33 60.08 -1.18
C GLY A 434 -12.20 61.32 -0.89
N LEU A 435 -12.24 61.78 0.37
CA LEU A 435 -12.93 63.02 0.75
C LEU A 435 -12.26 64.27 0.14
N VAL A 436 -10.92 64.31 0.11
CA VAL A 436 -10.16 65.38 -0.55
C VAL A 436 -10.43 65.39 -2.05
N GLN A 437 -10.43 64.22 -2.70
CA GLN A 437 -10.77 64.10 -4.12
C GLN A 437 -12.18 64.59 -4.41
N TRP A 438 -13.16 64.16 -3.62
CA TRP A 438 -14.55 64.57 -3.77
C TRP A 438 -14.72 66.09 -3.60
N ARG A 439 -14.11 66.69 -2.56
CA ARG A 439 -14.10 68.15 -2.38
C ARG A 439 -13.51 68.87 -3.60
N GLY A 440 -12.46 68.32 -4.19
CA GLY A 440 -11.86 68.83 -5.42
C GLY A 440 -12.83 68.81 -6.60
N VAL A 441 -13.59 67.73 -6.78
CA VAL A 441 -14.61 67.58 -7.83
C VAL A 441 -15.74 68.58 -7.64
N VAL A 442 -16.28 68.69 -6.43
CA VAL A 442 -17.37 69.64 -6.11
C VAL A 442 -16.92 71.09 -6.37
N ARG A 443 -15.69 71.46 -5.99
CA ARG A 443 -15.16 72.82 -6.23
C ARG A 443 -15.05 73.16 -7.72
N ARG A 444 -14.88 72.16 -8.59
CA ARG A 444 -14.85 72.35 -10.05
C ARG A 444 -16.24 72.30 -10.70
N GLY A 445 -17.32 72.31 -9.90
CA GLY A 445 -18.70 72.25 -10.39
C GLY A 445 -19.17 70.83 -10.75
N GLY A 446 -18.45 69.79 -10.33
CA GLY A 446 -18.86 68.40 -10.54
C GLY A 446 -20.03 67.98 -9.64
N SER A 447 -20.71 66.88 -10.03
CA SER A 447 -21.87 66.36 -9.31
C SER A 447 -21.50 65.82 -7.92
N TYR A 448 -22.36 66.10 -6.92
CA TYR A 448 -22.26 65.53 -5.57
C TYR A 448 -22.37 63.99 -5.56
N LEU A 449 -23.02 63.39 -6.56
CA LEU A 449 -23.13 61.94 -6.73
C LEU A 449 -21.78 61.24 -6.95
N SER A 450 -20.74 61.99 -7.31
CA SER A 450 -19.37 61.47 -7.42
C SER A 450 -18.79 60.97 -6.09
N PHE A 451 -19.41 61.29 -4.95
CA PHE A 451 -18.98 60.84 -3.62
C PHE A 451 -18.83 59.31 -3.54
N VAL A 452 -19.88 58.58 -3.89
CA VAL A 452 -19.94 57.11 -3.76
C VAL A 452 -18.83 56.43 -4.56
N PRO A 453 -18.68 56.63 -5.89
CA PRO A 453 -17.63 55.97 -6.67
C PRO A 453 -16.20 56.37 -6.30
N LEU A 454 -15.99 57.58 -5.76
CA LEU A 454 -14.68 58.03 -5.30
C LEU A 454 -14.29 57.39 -3.97
N ILE A 455 -15.22 57.34 -3.00
CA ILE A 455 -14.98 56.69 -1.71
C ILE A 455 -14.86 55.18 -1.88
N THR A 456 -15.76 54.53 -2.63
CA THR A 456 -15.67 53.08 -2.88
C THR A 456 -14.38 52.69 -3.57
N SER A 457 -13.90 53.49 -4.54
CA SER A 457 -12.58 53.27 -5.15
C SER A 457 -11.44 53.42 -4.17
N SER A 458 -11.49 54.41 -3.27
CA SER A 458 -10.40 54.66 -2.33
C SER A 458 -10.36 53.55 -1.28
N VAL A 459 -11.53 53.12 -0.79
CA VAL A 459 -11.66 51.96 0.11
C VAL A 459 -11.21 50.66 -0.58
N SER A 460 -11.53 50.48 -1.87
CA SER A 460 -11.03 49.36 -2.68
C SER A 460 -9.50 49.32 -2.71
N ASP A 461 -8.85 50.47 -2.88
CA ASP A 461 -7.38 50.55 -2.85
C ASP A 461 -6.82 50.15 -1.47
N ALA A 462 -7.45 50.57 -0.37
CA ALA A 462 -7.06 50.12 0.97
C ALA A 462 -7.23 48.60 1.15
N LEU A 463 -8.36 48.04 0.68
CA LEU A 463 -8.63 46.59 0.72
C LEU A 463 -7.71 45.77 -0.18
N HIS A 464 -7.08 46.38 -1.19
CA HIS A 464 -6.06 45.72 -2.01
C HIS A 464 -4.70 45.72 -1.32
N PHE A 465 -4.26 46.87 -0.80
CA PHE A 465 -2.93 47.01 -0.19
C PHE A 465 -2.85 46.39 1.19
N ALA A 466 -3.94 46.35 1.97
CA ALA A 466 -3.89 45.79 3.32
C ALA A 466 -3.57 44.28 3.34
N PRO A 467 -4.22 43.41 2.53
CA PRO A 467 -3.81 42.01 2.40
C PRO A 467 -2.38 41.86 1.89
N LEU A 468 -1.97 42.66 0.89
CA LEU A 468 -0.61 42.59 0.33
C LEU A 468 0.47 42.90 1.38
N LEU A 469 0.27 43.94 2.18
CA LEU A 469 1.22 44.30 3.24
C LEU A 469 1.16 43.32 4.42
N ALA A 470 -0.02 42.82 4.76
CA ALA A 470 -0.19 41.82 5.80
C ALA A 470 0.50 40.49 5.43
N THR A 471 0.33 40.01 4.19
CA THR A 471 0.99 38.79 3.72
C THR A 471 2.49 38.97 3.56
N LEU A 472 2.96 40.13 3.07
CA LEU A 472 4.39 40.43 3.02
C LEU A 472 5.02 40.48 4.42
N HIS A 473 4.31 41.07 5.40
CA HIS A 473 4.76 41.09 6.78
C HIS A 473 4.82 39.68 7.38
N ALA A 474 3.80 38.85 7.15
CA ALA A 474 3.80 37.46 7.59
C ALA A 474 4.93 36.66 6.91
N LEU A 475 5.12 36.81 5.60
CA LEU A 475 6.17 36.13 4.85
C LEU A 475 7.57 36.48 5.36
N THR A 476 7.83 37.76 5.62
CA THR A 476 9.12 38.21 6.16
C THR A 476 9.36 37.73 7.59
N ALA A 477 8.31 37.66 8.42
CA ALA A 477 8.39 37.10 9.75
C ALA A 477 8.69 35.58 9.73
N GLU A 478 8.04 34.82 8.85
CA GLU A 478 8.26 33.37 8.72
C GLU A 478 9.64 33.05 8.17
N ALA A 479 10.05 33.71 7.08
CA ALA A 479 11.39 33.53 6.50
C ALA A 479 12.50 33.86 7.51
N GLY A 480 12.27 34.87 8.37
CA GLY A 480 13.23 35.27 9.40
C GLY A 480 13.29 34.34 10.61
N THR A 481 12.20 33.67 10.96
CA THR A 481 12.11 32.85 12.20
C THR A 481 12.27 31.36 11.95
N LEU A 482 11.64 30.81 10.91
CA LEU A 482 11.66 29.37 10.58
C LEU A 482 12.73 29.02 9.54
N GLY A 483 13.24 30.00 8.80
CA GLY A 483 14.10 29.75 7.62
C GLY A 483 13.36 29.06 6.47
N LEU A 484 12.02 29.01 6.54
CA LEU A 484 11.12 28.34 5.60
C LEU A 484 9.90 29.24 5.38
N THR A 485 9.34 29.20 4.17
CA THR A 485 8.08 29.89 3.85
C THR A 485 6.94 28.87 3.90
N LEU A 486 6.14 28.92 4.96
CA LEU A 486 4.94 28.10 5.05
C LEU A 486 3.81 28.72 4.21
N PRO A 487 2.97 27.91 3.53
CA PRO A 487 1.73 28.39 2.95
C PRO A 487 0.78 28.88 4.06
N LEU A 488 -0.18 29.71 3.67
CA LEU A 488 -1.18 30.24 4.59
C LEU A 488 -2.13 29.12 5.05
N SER A 489 -2.74 29.34 6.21
CA SER A 489 -3.86 28.50 6.64
C SER A 489 -5.07 28.70 5.72
N HIS A 490 -5.86 27.65 5.50
CA HIS A 490 -7.06 27.71 4.65
C HIS A 490 -8.03 28.81 5.09
N ALA A 491 -8.13 29.06 6.41
CA ALA A 491 -8.95 30.13 6.95
C ALA A 491 -8.44 31.54 6.56
N GLU A 492 -7.12 31.76 6.60
CA GLU A 492 -6.52 33.03 6.16
C GLU A 492 -6.64 33.22 4.64
N GLU A 493 -6.51 32.15 3.85
CA GLU A 493 -6.72 32.18 2.40
C GLU A 493 -8.16 32.57 2.04
N GLU A 494 -9.17 31.99 2.70
CA GLU A 494 -10.59 32.34 2.50
C GLU A 494 -10.85 33.82 2.81
N VAL A 495 -10.28 34.35 3.89
CA VAL A 495 -10.42 35.75 4.28
C VAL A 495 -9.78 36.66 3.23
N ILE A 496 -8.57 36.35 2.75
CA ILE A 496 -7.90 37.12 1.70
C ILE A 496 -8.71 37.08 0.40
N ALA A 497 -9.20 35.91 0.00
CA ALA A 497 -10.03 35.75 -1.18
C ALA A 497 -11.28 36.62 -1.11
N ALA A 498 -12.00 36.61 0.03
CA ALA A 498 -13.16 37.46 0.25
C ALA A 498 -12.85 38.96 0.12
N LEU A 499 -11.70 39.41 0.63
CA LEU A 499 -11.26 40.81 0.52
C LEU A 499 -10.91 41.18 -0.92
N VAL A 500 -10.25 40.30 -1.65
CA VAL A 500 -9.94 40.51 -3.08
C VAL A 500 -11.23 40.60 -3.90
N TYR A 501 -12.21 39.71 -3.68
CA TYR A 501 -13.51 39.79 -4.35
C TYR A 501 -14.25 41.10 -4.02
N THR A 502 -14.20 41.54 -2.77
CA THR A 502 -14.77 42.82 -2.32
C THR A 502 -14.06 44.02 -2.96
N CYS A 503 -12.73 43.96 -3.05
CA CYS A 503 -11.93 44.98 -3.71
C CYS A 503 -12.33 45.12 -5.19
N VAL A 504 -12.42 44.01 -5.92
CA VAL A 504 -12.80 43.99 -7.34
C VAL A 504 -14.22 44.54 -7.55
N SER A 505 -15.18 44.15 -6.70
CA SER A 505 -16.56 44.64 -6.80
C SER A 505 -16.69 46.14 -6.52
N LEU A 506 -15.92 46.68 -5.56
CA LEU A 506 -15.90 48.12 -5.32
C LEU A 506 -15.19 48.89 -6.45
N LYS A 507 -14.15 48.32 -7.06
CA LYS A 507 -13.43 48.95 -8.17
C LYS A 507 -14.28 49.04 -9.44
N SER A 508 -15.11 48.02 -9.70
CA SER A 508 -15.99 48.01 -10.87
C SER A 508 -17.01 49.15 -10.84
N LEU A 509 -17.49 49.57 -9.66
CA LEU A 509 -18.36 50.74 -9.52
C LEU A 509 -17.72 52.03 -10.04
N LYS A 510 -16.42 52.25 -9.78
CA LYS A 510 -15.71 53.40 -10.34
C LYS A 510 -15.54 53.29 -11.85
N ILE A 511 -15.25 52.11 -12.37
CA ILE A 511 -15.13 51.90 -13.82
C ILE A 511 -16.47 52.21 -14.50
N LEU A 512 -17.58 51.70 -13.95
CA LEU A 512 -18.93 51.98 -14.45
C LEU A 512 -19.26 53.48 -14.39
N TRP A 513 -18.91 54.15 -13.28
CA TRP A 513 -19.09 55.60 -13.14
C TRP A 513 -18.26 56.40 -14.15
N THR A 514 -16.98 56.04 -14.34
CA THR A 514 -16.12 56.69 -15.32
C THR A 514 -16.64 56.48 -16.74
N ASN A 515 -17.08 55.26 -17.08
CA ASN A 515 -17.68 54.95 -18.37
C ASN A 515 -18.98 55.73 -18.58
N TRP A 516 -19.87 55.75 -17.59
CA TRP A 516 -21.11 56.54 -17.62
C TRP A 516 -20.83 58.02 -17.90
N ASN A 517 -19.85 58.60 -17.20
CA ASN A 517 -19.47 59.99 -17.44
C ASN A 517 -18.88 60.19 -18.84
N GLN A 518 -18.06 59.27 -19.34
CA GLN A 518 -17.54 59.34 -20.72
C GLN A 518 -18.67 59.31 -21.75
N CYS A 519 -19.74 58.54 -21.53
CA CYS A 519 -20.91 58.54 -22.41
C CYS A 519 -21.73 59.84 -22.37
N GLN A 520 -21.62 60.64 -21.31
CA GLN A 520 -22.35 61.90 -21.16
C GLN A 520 -21.59 63.10 -21.75
N TYR A 521 -20.29 62.97 -22.04
CA TYR A 521 -19.53 64.03 -22.67
C TYR A 521 -19.69 63.96 -24.19
N ASP A 522 -20.43 64.91 -24.75
CA ASP A 522 -20.38 65.18 -26.18
C ASP A 522 -19.01 65.76 -26.53
N ILE A 523 -18.20 64.99 -27.28
CA ILE A 523 -16.93 65.46 -27.81
C ILE A 523 -17.25 66.43 -28.94
N PHE A 524 -17.30 67.72 -28.63
CA PHE A 524 -17.37 68.77 -29.64
C PHE A 524 -15.98 68.94 -30.27
N PHE A 525 -15.82 68.45 -31.49
CA PHE A 525 -14.68 68.86 -32.32
C PHE A 525 -14.90 70.31 -32.73
N VAL A 526 -14.21 71.22 -32.06
CA VAL A 526 -14.13 72.61 -32.49
C VAL A 526 -13.21 72.64 -33.71
N ASP A 527 -13.81 72.81 -34.89
CA ASP A 527 -13.07 73.06 -36.12
C ASP A 527 -12.53 74.50 -36.09
N TRP A 528 -11.31 74.65 -35.59
CA TRP A 528 -10.61 75.93 -35.50
C TRP A 528 -10.30 76.56 -36.86
N SER A 529 -10.47 75.83 -37.98
CA SER A 529 -10.25 76.39 -39.32
C SER A 529 -11.27 77.49 -39.69
N LYS A 530 -12.44 77.55 -39.03
CA LYS A 530 -13.46 78.59 -39.24
C LYS A 530 -13.32 79.81 -38.32
N TYR A 531 -12.47 79.76 -37.29
CA TYR A 531 -12.26 80.88 -36.37
C TYR A 531 -10.97 81.64 -36.73
N ASN A 532 -10.91 82.14 -37.96
CA ASN A 532 -9.90 83.11 -38.37
C ASN A 532 -10.57 84.46 -38.63
N PRO A 533 -10.93 85.25 -37.60
CA PRO A 533 -11.13 86.67 -37.81
C PRO A 533 -9.78 87.24 -38.21
N SER A 534 -9.68 87.79 -39.40
CA SER A 534 -8.51 88.54 -39.86
C SER A 534 -8.22 89.69 -38.90
N ILE A 535 -7.41 89.41 -37.88
CA ILE A 535 -6.80 90.39 -37.00
C ILE A 535 -5.30 90.25 -37.22
N GLU A 536 -4.79 91.15 -38.05
CA GLU A 536 -3.37 91.47 -38.11
C GLU A 536 -2.90 91.86 -36.71
N GLY A 537 -1.90 91.15 -36.21
CA GLY A 537 -1.05 91.61 -35.11
C GLY A 537 -1.57 91.35 -33.70
N MET A 538 -1.51 90.10 -33.24
CA MET A 538 -1.16 89.85 -31.84
C MET A 538 -0.65 88.41 -31.63
N ASN A 539 0.62 88.30 -31.24
CA ASN A 539 1.23 87.07 -30.77
C ASN A 539 0.55 86.64 -29.47
N TYR A 540 -0.08 85.46 -29.46
CA TYR A 540 -0.34 84.74 -28.22
C TYR A 540 0.36 83.39 -28.24
N VAL A 541 1.16 83.20 -27.19
CA VAL A 541 1.79 81.96 -26.77
C VAL A 541 0.68 81.05 -26.22
N ILE A 542 0.64 79.80 -26.69
CA ILE A 542 -0.28 78.77 -26.21
C ILE A 542 0.45 77.92 -25.17
N ILE A 543 -0.18 77.73 -24.00
CA ILE A 543 0.14 76.67 -23.03
C ILE A 543 -0.55 75.39 -23.46
#